data_AF-A0A6V8D3E0-F1
#
_entry.id   AF-A0A6V8D3E0-F1
#
_cell.length_a   1.000
_cell.length_b   1.000
_cell.length_c   1.000
_cell.angle_alpha   90.00
_cell.angle_beta   90.00
_cell.angle_gamma   90.00
#
_symmetry.space_group_name_H-M   'P 1'
#
loop_
_entity.id
_entity.type
_entity.pdbx_description
1 polymer ?
#
loop_
_entity_poly.entity_id
_entity_poly.type
_entity_poly.pdbx_seq_one_letter_code
_entity_poly.pdbx_strand_id
1 'polypeptide(L)'
;GSSACAGVAWASCVTPEGDECAVVATISTEMDYEETTLLLRRNLQRRLASRDLEVITFDVAVDEVTAGAEHHGVAMAALILPNSLSLGGRKSSGPIRGGLTVPEDKKQKRVDVKAPAAPALRPGSKR
;
A
#
# COMPACT_ATOMS: atom_id res chain seq x y z
N GLY A 1 -0.25 21.39 13.93
CA GLY A 1 0.47 20.22 13.42
C GLY A 1 1.00 20.53 12.05
N SER A 2 2.07 19.87 11.60
CA SER A 2 2.54 19.94 10.22
C SER A 2 1.79 18.93 9.34
N SER A 3 1.55 19.27 8.09
CA SER A 3 1.04 18.38 7.06
C SER A 3 2.17 17.88 6.16
N ALA A 4 2.05 16.65 5.67
CA ALA A 4 2.91 16.11 4.62
C ALA A 4 2.07 15.26 3.68
N CYS A 5 2.43 15.28 2.41
CA CYS A 5 1.74 14.56 1.36
C CYS A 5 2.76 13.83 0.50
N ALA A 6 2.42 12.61 0.07
CA ALA A 6 3.25 11.77 -0.77
C ALA A 6 2.40 11.15 -1.87
N GLY A 7 2.92 11.09 -3.08
CA GLY A 7 2.16 10.56 -4.20
C GLY A 7 3.01 9.77 -5.18
N VAL A 8 2.37 8.79 -5.81
CA VAL A 8 2.90 8.00 -6.93
C VAL A 8 1.91 8.01 -8.08
N ALA A 9 2.40 8.23 -9.28
CA ALA A 9 1.64 8.13 -10.51
C ALA A 9 2.37 7.22 -11.47
N TRP A 10 1.61 6.44 -12.23
CA TRP A 10 2.18 5.49 -13.16
C TRP A 10 1.35 5.41 -14.44
N ALA A 11 2.01 5.01 -15.52
CA ALA A 11 1.37 4.68 -16.79
C ALA A 11 2.01 3.41 -17.36
N SER A 12 1.17 2.48 -17.82
CA SER A 12 1.57 1.38 -18.70
C SER A 12 1.62 1.90 -20.13
N CYS A 13 2.71 1.60 -20.83
CA CYS A 13 2.95 2.09 -22.17
C CYS A 13 3.54 1.01 -23.06
N VAL A 14 3.42 1.20 -24.37
CA VAL A 14 4.11 0.42 -25.39
C VAL A 14 5.03 1.35 -26.17
N THR A 15 6.27 0.90 -26.43
CA THR A 15 7.20 1.64 -27.28
C THR A 15 6.85 1.45 -28.76
N PRO A 16 7.37 2.29 -29.68
CA PRO A 16 7.14 2.11 -31.12
C PRO A 16 7.63 0.76 -31.65
N GLU A 17 8.62 0.16 -30.99
CA GLU A 17 9.15 -1.17 -31.31
C GLU A 17 8.25 -2.32 -30.80
N GLY A 18 7.23 -2.01 -29.99
CA GLY A 18 6.29 -2.98 -29.45
C GLY A 18 6.61 -3.47 -28.03
N ASP A 19 7.59 -2.88 -27.34
CA ASP A 19 7.98 -3.31 -25.99
C ASP A 19 7.06 -2.69 -24.92
N GLU A 20 6.59 -3.51 -23.98
CA GLU A 20 5.83 -3.04 -22.82
C GLU A 20 6.74 -2.38 -21.78
N CYS A 21 6.36 -1.20 -21.30
CA CYS A 21 7.09 -0.49 -20.27
C CYS A 21 6.16 0.28 -19.31
N ALA A 22 6.69 0.68 -18.16
CA ALA A 22 5.97 1.51 -17.21
C ALA A 22 6.73 2.82 -16.93
N VAL A 23 6.01 3.94 -16.99
CA VAL A 23 6.55 5.26 -16.63
C VAL A 23 6.01 5.63 -15.26
N VAL A 24 6.91 5.87 -14.31
CA VAL A 24 6.56 6.20 -12.92
C VAL A 24 7.01 7.62 -12.58
N ALA A 25 6.20 8.32 -11.81
CA ALA A 25 6.52 9.59 -11.17
C ALA A 25 6.15 9.51 -9.69
N THR A 26 7.00 10.07 -8.83
CA THR A 26 6.74 10.18 -7.39
C THR A 26 6.96 11.61 -6.95
N ILE A 27 6.26 12.04 -5.91
CA ILE A 27 6.44 13.35 -5.30
C ILE A 27 6.21 13.26 -3.79
N SER A 28 6.91 14.11 -3.03
CA SER A 28 6.66 14.38 -1.62
C SER A 28 6.57 15.89 -1.44
N THR A 29 5.54 16.37 -0.75
CA THR A 29 5.19 17.79 -0.66
C THR A 29 4.64 18.11 0.72
N GLU A 30 4.57 19.39 1.06
CA GLU A 30 3.84 19.90 2.24
C GLU A 30 2.45 20.46 1.87
N MET A 31 2.09 20.37 0.57
CA MET A 31 0.79 20.78 0.02
C MET A 31 -0.30 19.76 0.35
N ASP A 32 -1.55 20.16 0.17
CA ASP A 32 -2.69 19.26 0.37
C ASP A 32 -2.77 18.15 -0.70
N TYR A 33 -3.68 17.20 -0.47
CA TYR A 33 -3.97 16.10 -1.38
C TYR A 33 -4.27 16.55 -2.83
N GLU A 34 -5.07 17.60 -3.02
CA GLU A 34 -5.56 18.01 -4.34
C GLU A 34 -4.46 18.65 -5.18
N GLU A 35 -3.71 19.59 -4.58
CA GLU A 35 -2.57 20.25 -5.20
C GLU A 35 -1.48 19.23 -5.55
N THR A 36 -1.19 18.31 -4.63
CA THR A 36 -0.21 17.25 -4.84
C THR A 36 -0.62 16.30 -5.97
N THR A 37 -1.90 15.93 -6.04
CA THR A 37 -2.46 15.12 -7.12
C THR A 37 -2.30 15.82 -8.48
N LEU A 38 -2.59 17.12 -8.56
CA LEU A 38 -2.51 17.87 -9.81
C LEU A 38 -1.05 18.02 -10.29
N LEU A 39 -0.13 18.33 -9.38
CA LEU A 39 1.30 18.40 -9.67
C LEU A 39 1.85 17.07 -10.16
N LEU A 40 1.44 15.98 -9.51
CA LEU A 40 1.88 14.63 -9.84
C LEU A 40 1.37 14.19 -11.22
N ARG A 41 0.10 14.46 -11.55
CA ARG A 41 -0.45 14.23 -12.90
C ARG A 41 0.29 15.03 -13.97
N ARG A 42 0.57 16.31 -13.72
CA ARG A 42 1.35 17.15 -14.65
C ARG A 42 2.78 16.61 -14.83
N ASN A 43 3.40 16.12 -13.77
CA ASN A 43 4.72 15.51 -13.82
C ASN A 43 4.72 14.25 -14.70
N LEU A 44 3.76 13.35 -14.50
CA LEU A 44 3.58 12.15 -15.32
C LEU A 44 3.35 12.54 -16.79
N GLN A 45 2.44 13.47 -17.05
CA GLN A 45 2.15 13.92 -18.42
C GLN A 45 3.38 14.49 -19.12
N ARG A 46 4.21 15.29 -18.42
CA ARG A 46 5.48 15.80 -18.99
C ARG A 46 6.46 14.67 -19.32
N ARG A 47 6.55 13.64 -18.48
CA ARG A 47 7.41 12.47 -18.71
C ARG A 47 6.93 11.63 -19.89
N LEU A 48 5.62 11.54 -20.10
CA LEU A 48 5.03 10.84 -21.24
C LEU A 48 5.21 11.65 -22.52
N ALA A 49 4.91 12.95 -22.51
CA ALA A 49 5.00 13.82 -23.68
C ALA A 49 6.43 13.94 -24.26
N SER A 50 7.47 13.71 -23.45
CA SER A 50 8.85 13.67 -23.93
C SER A 50 9.23 12.37 -24.66
N ARG A 51 8.31 11.40 -24.74
CA ARG A 51 8.57 10.06 -25.29
C ARG A 51 7.48 9.70 -26.28
N ASP A 52 7.85 9.01 -27.35
CA ASP A 52 6.89 8.47 -28.30
C ASP A 52 6.35 7.14 -27.77
N LEU A 53 5.40 7.22 -26.83
CA LEU A 53 4.84 6.07 -26.13
C LEU A 53 3.32 6.03 -26.32
N GLU A 54 2.79 4.86 -26.67
CA GLU A 54 1.36 4.61 -26.63
C GLU A 54 0.95 4.29 -25.19
N VAL A 55 0.07 5.11 -24.60
CA VAL A 55 -0.39 4.94 -23.22
C VAL A 55 -1.59 4.00 -23.19
N ILE A 56 -1.47 2.85 -22.50
CA ILE A 56 -2.56 1.88 -22.36
C ILE A 56 -3.46 2.26 -21.17
N THR A 57 -2.86 2.42 -19.99
CA THR A 57 -3.55 2.75 -18.74
C THR A 57 -2.67 3.62 -17.87
N PHE A 58 -3.27 4.47 -17.05
CA PHE A 58 -2.55 5.24 -16.05
C PHE A 58 -3.39 5.37 -14.77
N ASP A 59 -2.72 5.53 -13.63
CA ASP A 59 -3.39 5.81 -12.37
C ASP A 59 -2.49 6.62 -11.43
N VAL A 60 -3.09 7.17 -10.38
CA VAL A 60 -2.43 8.01 -9.37
C VAL A 60 -2.92 7.62 -7.99
N ALA A 61 -2.00 7.48 -7.04
CA ALA A 61 -2.29 7.31 -5.63
C ALA A 61 -1.53 8.37 -4.82
N VAL A 62 -2.23 9.01 -3.90
CA VAL A 62 -1.70 10.04 -3.01
C VAL A 62 -2.15 9.74 -1.58
N ASP A 63 -1.26 9.98 -0.63
CA ASP A 63 -1.49 9.85 0.80
C ASP A 63 -1.11 11.17 1.49
N GLU A 64 -1.88 11.54 2.51
CA GLU A 64 -1.70 12.78 3.26
C GLU A 64 -1.77 12.49 4.76
N VAL A 65 -0.87 13.11 5.53
CA VAL A 65 -0.86 13.04 6.98
C VAL A 65 -0.85 14.43 7.57
N THR A 66 -1.66 14.65 8.61
CA THR A 66 -1.55 15.80 9.50
C THR A 66 -1.15 15.33 10.89
N ALA A 67 0.04 15.72 11.34
CA ALA A 67 0.55 15.29 12.64
C ALA A 67 -0.05 16.11 13.79
N GLY A 68 -0.35 15.45 14.92
CA GLY A 68 -0.71 16.13 16.17
C GLY A 68 0.45 16.95 16.75
N ALA A 69 0.16 17.85 17.70
CA ALA A 69 1.22 18.56 18.42
C ALA A 69 2.15 17.55 19.13
N GLU A 70 3.47 17.77 19.07
CA GLU A 70 4.50 16.87 19.63
C GLU A 70 4.52 15.43 19.05
N HIS A 71 3.91 15.19 17.87
CA HIS A 71 3.91 13.89 17.20
C HIS A 71 4.56 13.97 15.81
N HIS A 72 5.10 12.84 15.35
CA HIS A 72 5.62 12.69 13.98
C HIS A 72 4.64 11.87 13.14
N GLY A 73 4.24 12.43 11.99
CA GLY A 73 3.47 11.73 10.96
C GLY A 73 4.31 11.54 9.70
N VAL A 74 4.07 10.46 8.97
CA VAL A 74 4.70 10.19 7.67
C VAL A 74 3.61 9.82 6.67
N ALA A 75 3.58 10.51 5.52
CA ALA A 75 2.80 10.13 4.36
C ALA A 75 3.66 9.27 3.43
N MET A 76 3.11 8.19 2.89
CA MET A 76 3.85 7.28 2.01
C MET A 76 2.99 6.83 0.83
N ALA A 77 3.54 6.95 -0.37
CA ALA A 77 2.96 6.40 -1.58
C ALA A 77 4.00 5.54 -2.32
N ALA A 78 3.58 4.37 -2.79
CA ALA A 78 4.45 3.43 -3.50
C ALA A 78 3.68 2.71 -4.62
N LEU A 79 4.38 2.49 -5.75
CA LEU A 79 3.91 1.62 -6.80
C LEU A 79 4.58 0.25 -6.63
N ILE A 80 3.76 -0.78 -6.48
CA ILE A 80 4.23 -2.16 -6.40
C ILE A 80 3.92 -2.83 -7.74
N LEU A 81 4.95 -3.13 -8.53
CA LEU A 81 4.78 -3.79 -9.81
C LEU A 81 4.28 -5.24 -9.61
N PRO A 82 3.41 -5.76 -10.50
CA PRO A 82 3.05 -7.17 -10.50
C PRO A 82 4.30 -8.05 -10.51
N ASN A 83 4.31 -9.12 -9.70
CA ASN A 83 5.45 -10.03 -9.53
C ASN A 83 6.73 -9.43 -8.92
N SER A 84 6.82 -8.12 -8.61
CA SER A 84 8.00 -7.55 -7.92
C SER A 84 8.15 -8.04 -6.47
N LEU A 85 7.02 -8.35 -5.80
CA LEU A 85 7.00 -8.95 -4.47
C LEU A 85 7.26 -10.47 -4.48
N SER A 86 7.41 -11.07 -5.66
CA SER A 86 7.73 -12.49 -5.81
C SER A 86 9.23 -12.79 -5.71
N LEU A 87 10.04 -11.81 -5.30
CA LEU A 87 11.43 -12.00 -4.87
C LEU A 87 11.46 -12.88 -3.58
N GLY A 88 11.09 -14.15 -3.75
CA GLY A 88 10.72 -15.06 -2.67
C GLY A 88 9.68 -16.15 -3.01
N GLY A 89 9.18 -16.20 -4.25
CA GLY A 89 8.10 -17.09 -4.72
C GLY A 89 8.07 -18.44 -4.02
N ARG A 90 7.03 -18.64 -3.17
CA ARG A 90 6.66 -19.87 -2.44
C ARG A 90 7.74 -20.60 -1.61
N LYS A 91 9.03 -20.23 -1.65
CA LYS A 91 10.13 -20.94 -0.97
C LYS A 91 11.14 -20.04 -0.27
N SER A 92 11.02 -18.73 -0.36
CA SER A 92 11.94 -17.81 0.32
C SER A 92 11.13 -16.70 0.99
N SER A 93 10.57 -17.03 2.15
CA SER A 93 10.58 -16.06 3.24
C SER A 93 12.05 -15.68 3.45
N GLY A 94 12.42 -14.40 3.32
CA GLY A 94 13.74 -13.92 3.75
C GLY A 94 14.05 -14.42 5.16
N PRO A 95 15.32 -14.46 5.60
CA PRO A 95 15.72 -15.16 6.83
C PRO A 95 14.78 -14.83 7.98
N ILE A 96 13.86 -15.74 8.26
CA ILE A 96 12.93 -15.62 9.36
C ILE A 96 13.86 -15.72 10.56
N ARG A 97 14.03 -14.64 11.32
CA ARG A 97 14.75 -14.71 12.60
C ARG A 97 14.07 -15.80 13.41
N GLY A 98 14.74 -16.96 13.53
CA GLY A 98 14.16 -18.17 14.07
C GLY A 98 13.59 -17.88 15.45
N GLY A 99 12.27 -17.97 15.57
CA GLY A 99 11.60 -17.67 16.84
C GLY A 99 10.07 -17.66 16.83
N LEU A 100 9.40 -17.54 15.67
CA LEU A 100 7.94 -17.39 15.63
C LEU A 100 7.15 -18.45 14.85
N THR A 101 7.78 -19.50 14.31
CA THR A 101 7.03 -20.60 13.69
C THR A 101 6.88 -21.76 14.67
N VAL A 102 5.65 -22.03 15.07
CA VAL A 102 5.28 -23.27 15.78
C VAL A 102 5.40 -24.43 14.78
N PRO A 103 6.13 -25.52 15.10
CA PRO A 103 6.20 -26.70 14.26
C PRO A 103 4.80 -27.23 13.91
N GLU A 104 4.60 -27.73 12.69
CA GLU A 104 3.33 -28.32 12.23
C GLU A 104 2.78 -29.36 13.22
N ASP A 105 3.65 -30.16 13.83
CA ASP A 105 3.30 -31.18 14.83
C ASP A 105 2.67 -30.62 16.11
N LYS A 106 2.84 -29.33 16.38
CA LYS A 106 2.26 -28.60 17.52
C LYS A 106 1.06 -27.73 17.15
N LYS A 107 0.54 -27.81 15.92
CA LYS A 107 -0.76 -27.22 15.59
C LYS A 107 -1.83 -27.97 16.39
N GLN A 108 -2.17 -27.43 17.55
CA GLN A 108 -3.38 -27.83 18.26
C GLN A 108 -4.52 -27.75 17.26
N LYS A 109 -5.20 -28.88 17.04
CA LYS A 109 -6.40 -28.99 16.21
C LYS A 109 -7.31 -27.84 16.63
N ARG A 110 -7.54 -26.89 15.72
CA ARG A 110 -8.44 -25.75 15.95
C ARG A 110 -9.81 -26.35 16.27
N VAL A 111 -10.15 -26.40 17.55
CA VAL A 111 -11.49 -26.67 18.00
C VAL A 111 -12.30 -25.45 17.58
N ASP A 112 -13.27 -25.65 16.68
CA ASP A 112 -14.28 -24.65 16.36
C ASP A 112 -15.15 -24.44 17.60
N VAL A 113 -14.61 -23.76 18.60
CA VAL A 113 -15.39 -23.27 19.72
C VAL A 113 -16.03 -21.98 19.23
N LYS A 114 -17.21 -22.12 18.64
CA LYS A 114 -18.22 -21.07 18.74
C LYS A 114 -18.32 -20.74 20.23
N ALA A 115 -17.83 -19.56 20.63
CA ALA A 115 -17.89 -19.13 22.02
C ALA A 115 -19.32 -19.39 22.53
N PRO A 116 -19.51 -20.09 23.67
CA PRO A 116 -20.83 -20.25 24.22
C PRO A 116 -21.36 -18.84 24.48
N ALA A 117 -22.52 -18.52 23.89
CA ALA A 117 -23.17 -17.25 24.12
C ALA A 117 -23.31 -17.05 25.64
N ALA A 118 -22.83 -15.91 26.14
CA ALA A 118 -22.97 -15.57 27.55
C ALA A 118 -24.46 -15.70 27.95
N PRO A 119 -24.78 -16.32 29.10
CA PRO A 119 -26.16 -16.39 29.56
C PRO A 119 -26.74 -14.98 29.65
N ALA A 120 -27.85 -14.74 28.96
CA ALA A 120 -28.53 -13.45 29.01
C ALA A 120 -28.96 -13.16 30.46
N LEU A 121 -28.33 -12.17 31.09
CA LEU A 121 -28.75 -11.68 32.41
C LEU A 121 -30.14 -11.07 32.26
N ARG A 122 -31.12 -11.65 32.96
CA ARG A 122 -32.42 -11.00 33.13
C ARG A 122 -32.25 -9.79 34.06
N PRO A 123 -32.82 -8.62 33.73
CA PRO A 123 -32.82 -7.49 34.64
C PRO A 123 -33.40 -7.91 36.00
N GLY A 124 -32.60 -7.85 37.07
CA GLY A 124 -33.05 -8.09 38.45
C GLY A 124 -32.39 -9.24 39.23
N SER A 125 -31.46 -10.01 38.67
CA SER A 125 -30.74 -11.04 39.47
C SER A 125 -29.67 -10.40 40.36
N LYS A 126 -29.82 -10.51 41.69
CA LYS A 126 -28.75 -10.17 42.64
C LYS A 126 -27.63 -11.21 42.57
N ARG A 127 -26.39 -10.75 42.80
CA ARG A 127 -25.13 -11.52 42.78
C ARG A 127 -25.13 -12.68 43.78
#